data_AF-A0A817XD92-F1
#
_entry.id   AF-A0A817XD92-F1
#
_cell.length_a   1.000
_cell.length_b   1.000
_cell.length_c   1.000
_cell.angle_alpha   90.00
_cell.angle_beta   90.00
_cell.angle_gamma   90.00
#
_symmetry.space_group_name_H-M   'P 1'
#
loop_
_entity.id
_entity.type
_entity.pdbx_description
1 polymer ?
#
loop_
_entity_poly.entity_id
_entity_poly.type
_entity_poly.pdbx_seq_one_letter_code
_entity_poly.pdbx_strand_id
1 'polypeptide(L)'
;MYNRLFHNFLSRYFHNKSRLPELDFTKPISDRLRKTSLKEQKIYTNNNDNKSLLKISLRGQCLFGLYPIELALKRKKRQFYQLYLNNTLNDNRQIIQNIQHLAEQLSIPIKYTNTNILDRLSFDRPHQGVCLDCSPLPIQDIQQIEIEINLNKIFLDLCLVKIHDPMNLGGIIRTAHFFGIDKIILTRGTCQPSPVASKASSGALELMSIYTCNDLKTYLNLLHKQKNIAIICATHQGNISLQTLRLDDIKKKFFFFKFTTYCSTYWK
;
A
#
# COMPACT_ATOMS: atom_id res chain seq x y z
N MET A 1 12.42 15.71 -26.93
CA MET A 1 13.29 14.51 -26.91
C MET A 1 13.07 13.58 -25.69
N TYR A 2 12.53 14.07 -24.57
CA TYR A 2 12.24 13.29 -23.35
C TYR A 2 11.16 12.18 -23.51
N ASN A 3 10.23 12.34 -24.46
CA ASN A 3 9.10 11.41 -24.64
C ASN A 3 9.45 10.04 -25.26
N ARG A 4 10.47 9.94 -26.14
CA ARG A 4 10.77 8.69 -26.88
C ARG A 4 11.53 7.66 -26.04
N LEU A 5 12.49 8.11 -25.21
CA LEU A 5 13.24 7.23 -24.32
C LEU A 5 12.37 6.73 -23.15
N PHE A 6 11.49 7.58 -22.63
CA PHE A 6 10.53 7.23 -21.60
C PHE A 6 9.48 6.22 -22.10
N HIS A 7 8.96 6.40 -23.33
CA HIS A 7 8.07 5.41 -23.97
C HIS A 7 8.74 4.05 -24.21
N ASN A 8 10.01 4.04 -24.64
CA ASN A 8 10.76 2.80 -24.86
C ASN A 8 11.06 2.05 -23.56
N PHE A 9 11.27 2.77 -22.45
CA PHE A 9 11.44 2.17 -21.12
C PHE A 9 10.14 1.52 -20.63
N LEU A 10 9.01 2.24 -20.69
CA LEU A 10 7.71 1.71 -20.25
C LEU A 10 7.25 0.53 -21.13
N SER A 11 7.38 0.64 -22.46
CA SER A 11 6.95 -0.39 -23.41
C SER A 11 7.65 -1.74 -23.17
N ARG A 12 8.96 -1.74 -22.87
CA ARG A 12 9.70 -2.96 -22.54
C ARG A 12 9.48 -3.47 -21.12
N TYR A 13 9.26 -2.58 -20.15
CA TYR A 13 9.07 -2.95 -18.75
C TYR A 13 7.69 -3.58 -18.48
N PHE A 14 6.63 -3.10 -19.15
CA PHE A 14 5.27 -3.63 -18.97
C PHE A 14 4.98 -4.91 -19.78
N HIS A 15 5.75 -5.22 -20.84
CA HIS A 15 5.50 -6.39 -21.68
C HIS A 15 5.76 -7.75 -21.00
N ASN A 16 6.52 -7.77 -19.90
CA ASN A 16 6.94 -8.99 -19.19
C ASN A 16 6.19 -9.25 -17.86
N LYS A 17 5.12 -8.51 -17.54
CA LYS A 17 4.46 -8.55 -16.21
C LYS A 17 3.35 -9.61 -16.06
N SER A 18 3.15 -10.47 -17.06
CA SER A 18 2.11 -11.51 -17.09
C SER A 18 2.52 -12.79 -16.36
N ARG A 19 2.69 -12.69 -15.03
CA ARG A 19 2.53 -13.75 -13.99
C ARG A 19 3.36 -13.37 -12.77
N LEU A 20 2.68 -13.08 -11.67
CA LEU A 20 3.27 -13.05 -10.32
C LEU A 20 2.80 -14.32 -9.61
N PRO A 21 3.66 -15.00 -8.83
CA PRO A 21 3.27 -16.21 -8.11
C PRO A 21 2.31 -15.87 -6.97
N GLU A 22 1.30 -16.73 -6.76
CA GLU A 22 0.41 -16.68 -5.61
C GLU A 22 1.18 -17.13 -4.36
N LEU A 23 1.24 -16.26 -3.34
CA LEU A 23 1.81 -16.59 -2.02
C LEU A 23 0.68 -17.04 -1.09
N ASP A 24 0.87 -18.19 -0.42
CA ASP A 24 -0.07 -18.80 0.52
C ASP A 24 -0.03 -18.08 1.88
N PHE A 25 -1.16 -17.48 2.29
CA PHE A 25 -1.31 -16.65 3.50
C PHE A 25 -2.00 -17.37 4.66
N THR A 26 -1.97 -18.71 4.72
CA THR A 26 -2.72 -19.51 5.71
C THR A 26 -2.18 -19.52 7.16
N LYS A 27 -1.13 -18.77 7.52
CA LYS A 27 -0.59 -18.78 8.90
C LYS A 27 -1.01 -17.56 9.75
N PRO A 28 -1.56 -17.77 10.97
CA PRO A 28 -2.06 -16.69 11.81
C PRO A 28 -0.90 -15.93 12.47
N ILE A 29 -0.86 -14.60 12.28
CA ILE A 29 0.13 -13.73 12.92
C ILE A 29 -0.51 -13.07 14.15
N SER A 30 0.10 -13.35 15.29
CA SER A 30 -0.42 -13.22 16.65
C SER A 30 -0.56 -11.80 17.21
N ASP A 31 -1.45 -11.72 18.21
CA ASP A 31 -1.79 -10.75 19.28
C ASP A 31 -1.15 -9.35 19.45
N ARG A 32 -0.11 -8.98 18.69
CA ARG A 32 0.55 -7.67 18.81
C ARG A 32 -0.21 -6.54 18.09
N LEU A 33 -0.98 -6.86 17.04
CA LEU A 33 -1.80 -5.90 16.28
C LEU A 33 -3.09 -5.48 17.00
N ARG A 34 -3.56 -6.25 17.99
CA ARG A 34 -4.77 -5.94 18.79
C ARG A 34 -4.62 -4.69 19.65
N LYS A 35 -3.41 -4.39 20.15
CA LYS A 35 -3.22 -3.32 21.15
C LYS A 35 -3.21 -1.91 20.55
N THR A 36 -2.84 -1.76 19.28
CA THR A 36 -2.85 -0.47 18.59
C THR A 36 -4.24 -0.08 18.08
N SER A 37 -5.05 -1.04 17.60
CA SER A 37 -6.43 -0.76 17.17
C SER A 37 -7.35 -0.35 18.33
N LEU A 38 -7.14 -0.92 19.52
CA LEU A 38 -7.95 -0.61 20.71
C LEU A 38 -7.78 0.82 21.22
N LYS A 39 -6.66 1.50 20.94
CA LYS A 39 -6.44 2.89 21.36
C LYS A 39 -7.19 3.89 20.48
N GLU A 40 -7.34 3.62 19.19
CA GLU A 40 -8.13 4.45 18.27
C GLU A 40 -9.64 4.14 18.38
N GLN A 41 -10.02 2.91 18.72
CA GLN A 41 -11.42 2.52 18.97
C GLN A 41 -12.01 3.05 20.29
N LYS A 42 -11.18 3.43 21.27
CA LYS A 42 -11.64 3.88 22.60
C LYS A 42 -12.06 5.35 22.70
N ILE A 43 -12.01 6.12 21.62
CA ILE A 43 -12.25 7.59 21.67
C ILE A 43 -13.74 7.97 21.46
N TYR A 44 -14.63 7.04 21.09
CA TYR A 44 -16.05 7.36 20.86
C TYR A 44 -17.04 6.51 21.68
N THR A 45 -16.81 6.39 22.99
CA THR A 45 -17.83 5.83 23.91
C THR A 45 -18.52 6.84 24.81
N ASN A 46 -18.21 8.14 24.72
CA ASN A 46 -18.93 9.16 25.49
C ASN A 46 -19.59 10.17 24.56
N ASN A 47 -20.88 9.95 24.28
CA ASN A 47 -21.90 11.01 24.23
C ASN A 47 -23.29 10.36 24.28
N ASN A 48 -24.13 10.90 25.17
CA ASN A 48 -25.27 10.24 25.79
C ASN A 48 -26.59 10.33 25.00
N ASP A 49 -26.56 10.64 23.71
CA ASP A 49 -27.78 10.87 22.93
C ASP A 49 -27.85 9.98 21.68
N ASN A 50 -28.57 8.86 21.81
CA ASN A 50 -29.35 8.12 20.81
C ASN A 50 -29.37 6.61 21.10
N LYS A 51 -30.36 6.21 21.90
CA LYS A 51 -30.58 4.83 22.39
C LYS A 51 -31.07 3.82 21.33
N SER A 52 -30.99 4.11 20.04
CA SER A 52 -31.50 3.24 18.95
C SER A 52 -30.55 3.06 17.74
N LEU A 53 -29.35 3.64 17.76
CA LEU A 53 -28.35 3.42 16.70
C LEU A 53 -27.39 2.32 17.15
N LEU A 54 -27.64 1.10 16.67
CA LEU A 54 -26.78 -0.08 16.85
C LEU A 54 -25.29 0.33 16.91
N LYS A 55 -24.60 -0.05 17.99
CA LYS A 55 -23.13 0.02 18.11
C LYS A 55 -22.53 -0.74 16.92
N ILE A 56 -22.24 -0.05 15.82
CA ILE A 56 -21.52 -0.65 14.69
C ILE A 56 -20.06 -0.75 15.16
N SER A 57 -19.69 -1.95 15.57
CA SER A 57 -18.32 -2.29 15.94
C SER A 57 -17.64 -2.91 14.72
N LEU A 58 -16.53 -2.31 14.30
CA LEU A 58 -15.66 -2.88 13.28
C LEU A 58 -14.83 -4.01 13.90
N ARG A 59 -14.72 -5.13 13.20
CA ARG A 59 -13.81 -6.22 13.60
C ARG A 59 -12.35 -5.86 13.30
N GLY A 60 -12.11 -5.17 12.20
CA GLY A 60 -10.78 -4.69 11.81
C GLY A 60 -10.75 -3.17 11.68
N GLN A 61 -10.49 -2.70 10.46
CA GLN A 61 -10.47 -1.30 10.08
C GLN A 61 -11.43 -1.04 8.91
N CYS A 62 -11.97 0.16 8.86
CA CYS A 62 -12.84 0.59 7.77
C CYS A 62 -12.00 1.04 6.57
N LEU A 63 -11.95 0.21 5.53
CA LEU A 63 -11.50 0.62 4.21
C LEU A 63 -12.65 1.34 3.48
N PHE A 64 -12.37 2.46 2.84
CA PHE A 64 -13.41 3.28 2.21
C PHE A 64 -12.99 3.82 0.84
N GLY A 65 -13.99 4.13 0.02
CA GLY A 65 -13.81 4.53 -1.38
C GLY A 65 -13.86 3.36 -2.36
N LEU A 66 -14.29 3.66 -3.58
CA LEU A 66 -14.63 2.65 -4.59
C LEU A 66 -13.42 1.81 -5.02
N TYR A 67 -12.38 2.44 -5.56
CA TYR A 67 -11.19 1.72 -6.04
C TYR A 67 -10.40 0.98 -4.94
N PRO A 68 -10.15 1.56 -3.75
CA PRO A 68 -9.53 0.82 -2.66
C PRO A 68 -10.26 -0.49 -2.33
N ILE A 69 -11.60 -0.44 -2.24
CA ILE A 69 -12.42 -1.60 -1.91
C ILE A 69 -12.43 -2.62 -3.05
N GLU A 70 -12.69 -2.18 -4.29
CA GLU A 70 -12.70 -3.09 -5.44
C GLU A 70 -11.36 -3.83 -5.60
N LEU A 71 -10.25 -3.11 -5.49
CA LEU A 71 -8.91 -3.69 -5.62
C LEU A 71 -8.55 -4.57 -4.42
N ALA A 72 -8.97 -4.22 -3.20
CA ALA A 72 -8.80 -5.09 -2.04
C ALA A 72 -9.52 -6.42 -2.27
N LEU A 73 -10.81 -6.40 -2.65
CA LEU A 73 -11.62 -7.59 -2.93
C LEU A 73 -11.01 -8.44 -4.05
N LYS A 74 -10.50 -7.82 -5.13
CA LYS A 74 -9.80 -8.51 -6.22
C LYS A 74 -8.50 -9.18 -5.79
N ARG A 75 -7.72 -8.52 -4.92
CA ARG A 75 -6.39 -9.00 -4.50
C ARG A 75 -6.40 -9.92 -3.30
N LYS A 76 -7.47 -9.92 -2.49
CA LYS A 76 -7.69 -10.86 -1.38
C LYS A 76 -6.52 -10.94 -0.39
N LYS A 77 -5.72 -9.86 -0.28
CA LYS A 77 -4.63 -9.76 0.71
C LYS A 77 -5.14 -9.57 2.13
N ARG A 78 -6.39 -9.14 2.30
CA ARG A 78 -7.02 -8.85 3.59
C ARG A 78 -8.07 -9.91 3.90
N GLN A 79 -8.38 -10.07 5.19
CA GLN A 79 -9.61 -10.71 5.60
C GLN A 79 -10.75 -9.70 5.53
N PHE A 80 -11.91 -10.11 5.03
CA PHE A 80 -13.08 -9.27 4.87
C PHE A 80 -14.19 -9.70 5.83
N TYR A 81 -14.86 -8.75 6.45
CA TYR A 81 -15.85 -9.02 7.50
C TYR A 81 -17.27 -8.59 7.13
N GLN A 82 -17.43 -7.38 6.58
CA GLN A 82 -18.73 -6.83 6.25
C GLN A 82 -18.56 -5.69 5.23
N LEU A 83 -19.32 -5.74 4.14
CA LEU A 83 -19.47 -4.61 3.22
C LEU A 83 -20.66 -3.75 3.67
N TYR A 84 -20.47 -2.44 3.71
CA TYR A 84 -21.52 -1.45 3.98
C TYR A 84 -21.75 -0.61 2.73
N LEU A 85 -23.00 -0.56 2.27
CA LEU A 85 -23.40 0.20 1.10
C LEU A 85 -24.47 1.21 1.45
N ASN A 86 -24.43 2.37 0.81
CA ASN A 86 -25.50 3.35 0.99
C ASN A 86 -26.81 2.82 0.40
N ASN A 87 -27.89 2.85 1.18
CA ASN A 87 -29.22 2.38 0.80
C ASN A 87 -30.02 3.41 0.00
N THR A 88 -29.61 4.68 0.01
CA THR A 88 -30.27 5.77 -0.73
C THR A 88 -29.72 5.97 -2.15
N LEU A 89 -28.66 5.24 -2.49
CA LEU A 89 -27.99 5.34 -3.77
C LEU A 89 -28.61 4.33 -4.75
N ASN A 90 -29.54 4.79 -5.60
CA ASN A 90 -29.88 4.15 -6.88
C ASN A 90 -28.71 4.32 -7.85
N ASP A 91 -27.57 3.77 -7.46
CA ASP A 91 -26.29 4.13 -8.04
C ASP A 91 -25.84 3.08 -9.04
N ASN A 92 -26.15 3.39 -10.30
CA ASN A 92 -25.88 2.56 -11.47
C ASN A 92 -24.41 2.59 -11.90
N ARG A 93 -23.49 3.11 -11.06
CA ARG A 93 -22.06 3.05 -11.37
C ARG A 93 -21.61 1.59 -11.40
N GLN A 94 -21.06 1.16 -12.54
CA GLN A 94 -20.55 -0.20 -12.76
C GLN A 94 -19.62 -0.70 -11.65
N ILE A 95 -18.79 0.17 -11.09
CA ILE A 95 -17.87 -0.20 -10.01
C ILE A 95 -18.58 -0.64 -8.73
N ILE A 96 -19.75 -0.09 -8.39
CA ILE A 96 -20.53 -0.54 -7.23
C ILE A 96 -21.10 -1.93 -7.47
N GLN A 97 -21.64 -2.17 -8.66
CA GLN A 97 -22.13 -3.49 -9.06
C GLN A 97 -20.99 -4.53 -9.02
N ASN A 98 -19.79 -4.17 -9.49
CA ASN A 98 -18.61 -5.02 -9.39
C ASN A 98 -18.24 -5.32 -7.93
N ILE A 99 -18.30 -4.32 -7.04
CA ILE A 99 -18.01 -4.49 -5.61
C ILE A 99 -19.05 -5.40 -4.95
N GLN A 100 -20.34 -5.22 -5.24
CA GLN A 100 -21.42 -6.08 -4.75
C GLN A 100 -21.20 -7.53 -5.21
N HIS A 101 -20.96 -7.72 -6.50
CA HIS A 101 -20.71 -9.04 -7.08
C HIS A 101 -19.48 -9.72 -6.46
N LEU A 102 -18.37 -9.00 -6.31
CA LEU A 102 -17.16 -9.53 -5.65
C LEU A 102 -17.41 -9.88 -4.18
N ALA A 103 -18.23 -9.09 -3.47
CA ALA A 103 -18.59 -9.37 -2.08
C ALA A 103 -19.46 -10.63 -1.97
N GLU A 104 -20.45 -10.79 -2.84
CA GLU A 104 -21.29 -11.99 -2.92
C GLU A 104 -20.44 -13.24 -3.25
N GLN A 105 -19.55 -13.16 -4.25
CA GLN A 105 -18.63 -14.24 -4.61
C GLN A 105 -17.70 -14.66 -3.46
N LEU A 106 -17.35 -13.72 -2.59
CA LEU A 106 -16.50 -13.95 -1.42
C LEU A 106 -17.31 -14.27 -0.15
N SER A 107 -18.63 -14.42 -0.26
CA SER A 107 -19.54 -14.63 0.87
C SER A 107 -19.40 -13.57 1.97
N ILE A 108 -19.09 -12.34 1.59
CA ILE A 108 -18.99 -11.19 2.49
C ILE A 108 -20.41 -10.65 2.68
N PRO A 109 -20.94 -10.59 3.92
CA PRO A 109 -22.24 -10.01 4.16
C PRO A 109 -22.29 -8.56 3.69
N ILE A 110 -23.40 -8.17 3.06
CA ILE A 110 -23.67 -6.81 2.59
C ILE A 110 -24.73 -6.19 3.50
N LYS A 111 -24.43 -5.02 4.07
CA LYS A 111 -25.35 -4.25 4.91
C LYS A 111 -25.63 -2.90 4.26
N TYR A 112 -26.87 -2.73 3.84
CA TYR A 112 -27.37 -1.45 3.38
C TYR A 112 -27.61 -0.51 4.56
N THR A 113 -27.13 0.73 4.46
CA THR A 113 -27.13 1.73 5.54
C THR A 113 -27.22 3.15 4.98
N ASN A 114 -27.46 4.16 5.82
CA ASN A 114 -27.49 5.56 5.38
C ASN A 114 -26.10 6.22 5.39
N THR A 115 -26.01 7.42 4.79
CA THR A 115 -24.78 8.24 4.72
C THR A 115 -24.18 8.53 6.09
N ASN A 116 -24.98 8.92 7.08
CA ASN A 116 -24.49 9.26 8.44
C ASN A 116 -23.71 8.11 9.10
N ILE A 117 -24.12 6.86 8.85
CA ILE A 117 -23.39 5.69 9.34
C ILE A 117 -22.07 5.52 8.60
N LEU A 118 -22.04 5.70 7.28
CA LEU A 118 -20.81 5.60 6.48
C LEU A 118 -19.80 6.71 6.82
N ASP A 119 -20.29 7.94 7.07
CA ASP A 119 -19.48 9.06 7.55
C ASP A 119 -18.78 8.67 8.86
N ARG A 120 -19.54 8.17 9.85
CA ARG A 120 -18.97 7.68 11.11
C ARG A 120 -17.97 6.55 10.92
N LEU A 121 -18.28 5.57 10.07
CA LEU A 121 -17.37 4.44 9.81
C LEU A 121 -16.07 4.88 9.16
N SER A 122 -16.11 5.93 8.33
CA SER A 122 -14.96 6.46 7.60
C SER A 122 -14.26 7.62 8.30
N PHE A 123 -14.69 8.00 9.50
CA PHE A 123 -14.22 9.20 10.22
C PHE A 123 -14.38 10.48 9.38
N ASP A 124 -15.57 10.66 8.82
CA ASP A 124 -15.98 11.79 7.97
C ASP A 124 -15.10 11.98 6.73
N ARG A 125 -14.46 10.90 6.27
CA ARG A 125 -13.66 10.87 5.04
C ARG A 125 -14.54 10.53 3.84
N PRO A 126 -14.18 10.95 2.62
CA PRO A 126 -15.01 10.75 1.43
C PRO A 126 -15.10 9.26 1.03
N HIS A 127 -16.07 8.55 1.60
CA HIS A 127 -16.29 7.11 1.43
C HIS A 127 -16.97 6.75 0.10
N GLN A 128 -17.61 7.70 -0.58
CA GLN A 128 -18.25 7.52 -1.91
C GLN A 128 -19.41 6.52 -1.92
N GLY A 129 -20.10 6.37 -0.79
CA GLY A 129 -21.24 5.46 -0.64
C GLY A 129 -20.87 4.02 -0.26
N VAL A 130 -19.60 3.72 0.00
CA VAL A 130 -19.16 2.36 0.33
C VAL A 130 -18.08 2.34 1.42
N CYS A 131 -18.21 1.41 2.35
CA CYS A 131 -17.21 1.09 3.37
C CYS A 131 -17.06 -0.43 3.48
N LEU A 132 -15.88 -0.92 3.81
CA LEU A 132 -15.56 -2.33 3.99
C LEU A 132 -14.82 -2.53 5.31
N ASP A 133 -15.42 -3.29 6.21
CA ASP A 133 -14.73 -3.77 7.41
C ASP A 133 -13.79 -4.92 7.02
N CYS A 134 -12.49 -4.72 7.24
CA CYS A 134 -11.45 -5.66 6.84
C CYS A 134 -10.25 -5.64 7.79
N SER A 135 -9.43 -6.69 7.76
CA SER A 135 -8.15 -6.68 8.46
C SER A 135 -7.22 -5.58 7.91
N PRO A 136 -6.22 -5.14 8.70
CA PRO A 136 -5.08 -4.42 8.16
C PRO A 136 -4.46 -5.14 6.96
N LEU A 137 -3.79 -4.38 6.09
CA LEU A 137 -3.02 -4.98 5.01
C LEU A 137 -1.86 -5.76 5.65
N PRO A 138 -1.66 -7.06 5.34
CA PRO A 138 -0.54 -7.81 5.87
C PRO A 138 0.75 -7.28 5.25
N ILE A 139 1.77 -7.11 6.09
CA ILE A 139 3.09 -6.61 5.68
C ILE A 139 4.13 -7.52 6.32
N GLN A 140 5.06 -7.99 5.50
CA GLN A 140 6.18 -8.81 5.94
C GLN A 140 7.43 -7.95 6.11
N ASP A 141 8.32 -8.36 7.01
CA ASP A 141 9.64 -7.76 7.11
C ASP A 141 10.50 -8.25 5.94
N ILE A 142 11.03 -7.30 5.15
CA ILE A 142 11.89 -7.61 4.00
C ILE A 142 13.15 -8.40 4.41
N GLN A 143 13.58 -8.25 5.67
CA GLN A 143 14.77 -8.93 6.19
C GLN A 143 14.52 -10.41 6.47
N GLN A 144 13.26 -10.85 6.48
CA GLN A 144 12.86 -12.25 6.69
C GLN A 144 12.62 -13.01 5.39
N ILE A 145 12.80 -12.36 4.24
CA ILE A 145 12.50 -12.92 2.92
C ILE A 145 13.82 -13.16 2.21
N GLU A 146 13.97 -14.34 1.63
CA GLU A 146 15.09 -14.61 0.73
C GLU A 146 14.97 -13.73 -0.51
N ILE A 147 16.03 -12.97 -0.77
CA ILE A 147 16.10 -12.11 -1.94
C ILE A 147 16.39 -13.00 -3.14
N GLU A 148 15.35 -13.44 -3.84
CA GLU A 148 15.51 -14.08 -5.15
C GLU A 148 15.95 -13.03 -6.18
N ILE A 149 17.21 -13.09 -6.59
CA ILE A 149 17.77 -12.22 -7.62
C ILE A 149 17.59 -12.90 -8.97
N ASN A 150 16.56 -12.51 -9.71
CA ASN A 150 16.46 -12.88 -11.12
C ASN A 150 17.35 -11.95 -11.96
N LEU A 151 18.49 -12.46 -12.41
CA LEU A 151 19.47 -11.71 -13.22
C LEU A 151 18.93 -11.28 -14.60
N ASN A 152 17.81 -11.86 -15.07
CA ASN A 152 17.21 -11.53 -16.35
C ASN A 152 16.18 -10.39 -16.27
N LYS A 153 15.91 -9.88 -15.06
CA LYS A 153 14.96 -8.78 -14.84
C LYS A 153 15.62 -7.65 -14.07
N ILE A 154 15.43 -6.42 -14.55
CA ILE A 154 15.78 -5.23 -13.78
C ILE A 154 14.68 -4.98 -12.75
N PHE A 155 15.04 -4.95 -11.48
CA PHE A 155 14.15 -4.58 -10.40
C PHE A 155 14.40 -3.14 -9.95
N LEU A 156 13.32 -2.43 -9.66
CA LEU A 156 13.35 -1.08 -9.14
C LEU A 156 12.51 -1.00 -7.86
N ASP A 157 13.21 -0.97 -6.73
CA ASP A 157 12.61 -0.91 -5.39
C ASP A 157 12.68 0.52 -4.83
N LEU A 158 11.65 0.90 -4.07
CA LEU A 158 11.55 2.20 -3.42
C LEU A 158 11.52 2.05 -1.91
N CYS A 159 12.48 2.65 -1.22
CA CYS A 159 12.56 2.64 0.23
C CYS A 159 12.16 4.01 0.80
N LEU A 160 11.08 4.01 1.58
CA LEU A 160 10.49 5.21 2.14
C LEU A 160 10.90 5.36 3.60
N VAL A 161 11.65 6.42 3.88
CA VAL A 161 12.22 6.69 5.20
C VAL A 161 11.47 7.84 5.86
N LYS A 162 10.90 7.57 7.05
CA LYS A 162 10.22 8.56 7.92
C LYS A 162 9.12 9.35 7.21
N ILE A 163 8.31 8.69 6.37
CA ILE A 163 7.10 9.32 5.82
C ILE A 163 6.01 9.23 6.90
N HIS A 164 5.63 10.35 7.50
CA HIS A 164 4.70 10.37 8.64
C HIS A 164 3.23 10.52 8.25
N ASP A 165 2.94 11.26 7.18
CA ASP A 165 1.57 11.49 6.74
C ASP A 165 1.06 10.36 5.81
N PRO A 166 -0.05 9.67 6.15
CA PRO A 166 -0.62 8.63 5.31
C PRO A 166 -1.12 9.15 3.95
N MET A 167 -1.50 10.43 3.82
CA MET A 167 -1.89 10.98 2.52
C MET A 167 -0.67 11.11 1.59
N ASN A 168 0.44 11.65 2.08
CA ASN A 168 1.73 11.65 1.38
C ASN A 168 2.20 10.23 1.03
N LEU A 169 2.10 9.27 1.96
CA LEU A 169 2.41 7.88 1.68
C LEU A 169 1.57 7.35 0.51
N GLY A 170 0.24 7.53 0.56
CA GLY A 170 -0.66 7.09 -0.51
C GLY A 170 -0.33 7.74 -1.87
N GLY A 171 -0.02 9.03 -1.88
CA GLY A 171 0.39 9.75 -3.09
C GLY A 171 1.68 9.20 -3.70
N ILE A 172 2.70 8.95 -2.88
CA ILE A 172 3.95 8.33 -3.32
C ILE A 172 3.70 6.93 -3.87
N ILE A 173 2.88 6.11 -3.20
CA ILE A 173 2.58 4.74 -3.63
C ILE A 173 1.84 4.72 -4.97
N ARG A 174 0.90 5.65 -5.19
CA ARG A 174 0.21 5.78 -6.48
C ARG A 174 1.20 6.09 -7.61
N THR A 175 2.09 7.03 -7.37
CA THR A 175 3.15 7.41 -8.30
C THR A 175 4.11 6.24 -8.55
N ALA A 176 4.54 5.55 -7.49
CA ALA A 176 5.39 4.38 -7.56
C ALA A 176 4.78 3.25 -8.41
N HIS A 177 3.49 2.96 -8.21
CA HIS A 177 2.77 1.98 -9.02
C HIS A 177 2.75 2.37 -10.50
N PHE A 178 2.48 3.65 -10.80
CA PHE A 178 2.46 4.17 -12.17
C PHE A 178 3.83 4.04 -12.86
N PHE A 179 4.92 4.37 -12.17
CA PHE A 179 6.29 4.25 -12.70
C PHE A 179 6.84 2.81 -12.68
N GLY A 180 6.06 1.83 -12.21
CA GLY A 180 6.47 0.44 -12.23
C GLY A 180 7.49 0.06 -11.17
N ILE A 181 7.47 0.69 -9.98
CA ILE A 181 8.23 0.20 -8.84
C ILE A 181 7.81 -1.25 -8.53
N ASP A 182 8.78 -2.14 -8.25
CA ASP A 182 8.54 -3.55 -7.94
C ASP A 182 8.14 -3.74 -6.47
N LYS A 183 8.91 -3.15 -5.54
CA LYS A 183 8.67 -3.26 -4.09
C LYS A 183 8.74 -1.90 -3.41
N ILE A 184 7.88 -1.70 -2.43
CA ILE A 184 7.94 -0.57 -1.51
C ILE A 184 8.42 -1.08 -0.15
N ILE A 185 9.47 -0.46 0.38
CA ILE A 185 10.07 -0.83 1.67
C ILE A 185 9.90 0.34 2.64
N LEU A 186 9.09 0.15 3.67
CA LEU A 186 8.80 1.15 4.69
C LEU A 186 9.75 0.95 5.87
N THR A 187 10.56 1.96 6.20
CA THR A 187 11.45 1.84 7.35
C THR A 187 10.74 2.07 8.67
N ARG A 188 11.39 1.71 9.77
CA ARG A 188 10.99 2.18 11.11
C ARG A 188 10.78 3.71 11.12
N GLY A 189 9.65 4.13 11.69
CA GLY A 189 9.24 5.54 11.76
C GLY A 189 8.39 6.04 10.59
N THR A 190 8.26 5.28 9.50
CA THR A 190 7.27 5.53 8.46
C THR A 190 5.88 5.09 8.93
N CYS A 191 4.84 5.84 8.58
CA CYS A 191 3.46 5.51 8.90
C CYS A 191 3.05 4.19 8.25
N GLN A 192 2.16 3.46 8.91
CA GLN A 192 1.70 2.17 8.42
C GLN A 192 0.64 2.37 7.31
N PRO A 193 0.57 1.45 6.33
CA PRO A 193 -0.52 1.38 5.36
C PRO A 193 -1.91 1.41 6.03
N SER A 194 -2.63 2.50 5.84
CA SER A 194 -3.95 2.74 6.44
C SER A 194 -5.04 2.89 5.37
N PRO A 195 -6.33 2.84 5.75
CA PRO A 195 -7.43 3.16 4.84
C PRO A 195 -7.29 4.53 4.17
N VAL A 196 -6.78 5.53 4.89
CA VAL A 196 -6.48 6.87 4.37
C VAL A 196 -5.42 6.79 3.27
N ALA A 197 -4.33 6.06 3.51
CA ALA A 197 -3.29 5.85 2.50
C ALA A 197 -3.83 5.07 1.28
N SER A 198 -4.68 4.07 1.51
CA SER A 198 -5.31 3.29 0.42
C SER A 198 -6.18 4.20 -0.45
N LYS A 199 -7.00 5.04 0.18
CA LYS A 199 -7.81 6.06 -0.50
C LYS A 199 -6.96 7.07 -1.28
N ALA A 200 -5.95 7.66 -0.65
CA ALA A 200 -5.03 8.61 -1.28
C ALA A 200 -4.27 7.99 -2.46
N SER A 201 -3.98 6.68 -2.39
CA SER A 201 -3.32 5.94 -3.47
C SER A 201 -4.24 5.53 -4.63
N SER A 202 -5.54 5.84 -4.57
CA SER A 202 -6.55 5.31 -5.48
C SER A 202 -6.58 3.77 -5.53
N GLY A 203 -6.26 3.12 -4.40
CA GLY A 203 -6.19 1.67 -4.25
C GLY A 203 -4.90 1.01 -4.75
N ALA A 204 -3.93 1.77 -5.29
CA ALA A 204 -2.63 1.22 -5.69
C ALA A 204 -1.89 0.52 -4.54
N LEU A 205 -2.15 0.93 -3.30
CA LEU A 205 -1.67 0.26 -2.09
C LEU A 205 -2.01 -1.25 -2.06
N GLU A 206 -3.19 -1.64 -2.53
CA GLU A 206 -3.64 -3.04 -2.54
C GLU A 206 -2.92 -3.86 -3.62
N LEU A 207 -2.41 -3.20 -4.67
CA LEU A 207 -1.72 -3.83 -5.80
C LEU A 207 -0.24 -4.09 -5.51
N MET A 208 0.42 -3.15 -4.85
CA MET A 208 1.87 -3.15 -4.65
C MET A 208 2.34 -4.23 -3.65
N SER A 209 3.59 -4.66 -3.80
CA SER A 209 4.31 -5.47 -2.80
C SER A 209 4.96 -4.53 -1.80
N ILE A 210 4.47 -4.55 -0.56
CA ILE A 210 4.88 -3.63 0.51
C ILE A 210 5.52 -4.45 1.63
N TYR A 211 6.66 -3.98 2.09
CA TYR A 211 7.43 -4.59 3.15
C TYR A 211 7.82 -3.56 4.20
N THR A 212 8.05 -4.02 5.42
CA THR A 212 8.72 -3.22 6.44
C THR A 212 10.21 -3.54 6.45
N CYS A 213 11.00 -2.60 6.96
CA CYS A 213 12.42 -2.80 7.24
C CYS A 213 12.74 -2.17 8.61
N ASN A 214 13.03 -3.03 9.57
CA ASN A 214 13.25 -2.62 10.96
C ASN A 214 14.64 -2.03 11.16
N ASP A 215 15.65 -2.64 10.53
CA ASP A 215 17.03 -2.16 10.53
C ASP A 215 17.51 -1.87 9.10
N LEU A 216 17.32 -0.60 8.70
CA LEU A 216 17.76 -0.12 7.40
C LEU A 216 19.27 -0.26 7.20
N LYS A 217 20.09 -0.06 8.25
CA LYS A 217 21.55 -0.08 8.13
C LYS A 217 22.02 -1.48 7.76
N THR A 218 21.57 -2.48 8.51
CA THR A 218 21.91 -3.88 8.24
C THR A 218 21.41 -4.30 6.87
N TYR A 219 20.19 -3.91 6.50
CA TYR A 219 19.64 -4.24 5.19
C TYR A 219 20.43 -3.58 4.04
N LEU A 220 20.81 -2.30 4.13
CA LEU A 220 21.62 -1.65 3.12
C LEU A 220 23.02 -2.25 3.02
N ASN A 221 23.63 -2.63 4.14
CA ASN A 221 24.93 -3.31 4.16
C ASN A 221 24.87 -4.68 3.47
N LEU A 222 23.78 -5.43 3.64
CA LEU A 222 23.56 -6.70 2.93
C LEU A 222 23.46 -6.48 1.42
N LEU A 223 22.70 -5.46 0.99
CA LEU A 223 22.56 -5.13 -0.44
C LEU A 223 23.88 -4.62 -1.05
N HIS A 224 24.64 -3.80 -0.33
CA HIS A 224 25.91 -3.25 -0.81
C HIS A 224 26.97 -4.34 -1.07
N LYS A 225 26.92 -5.46 -0.34
CA LYS A 225 27.80 -6.62 -0.58
C LYS A 225 27.48 -7.33 -1.91
N GLN A 226 26.32 -7.08 -2.50
CA GLN A 226 25.93 -7.68 -3.77
C GLN A 226 26.46 -6.85 -4.94
N LYS A 227 27.24 -7.47 -5.83
CA LYS A 227 27.89 -6.78 -6.95
C LYS A 227 26.93 -6.18 -7.98
N ASN A 228 25.66 -6.59 -7.95
CA ASN A 228 24.66 -6.29 -8.98
C ASN A 228 23.54 -5.36 -8.47
N ILE A 229 23.69 -4.74 -7.30
CA ILE A 229 22.74 -3.77 -6.75
C ILE A 229 23.32 -2.37 -6.71
N ALA A 230 22.59 -1.41 -7.30
CA ALA A 230 22.83 0.02 -7.13
C ALA A 230 21.88 0.59 -6.08
N ILE A 231 22.45 1.31 -5.11
CA ILE A 231 21.68 2.03 -4.09
C ILE A 231 21.84 3.52 -4.38
N ILE A 232 20.72 4.21 -4.54
CA ILE A 232 20.66 5.64 -4.86
C ILE A 232 19.86 6.33 -3.77
N CYS A 233 20.43 7.39 -3.18
CA CYS A 233 19.72 8.19 -2.20
C CYS A 233 19.42 9.57 -2.76
N ALA A 234 18.18 10.00 -2.65
CA ALA A 234 17.80 11.40 -2.78
C ALA A 234 18.12 12.13 -1.47
N THR A 235 18.94 13.16 -1.54
CA THR A 235 19.28 14.05 -0.43
C THR A 235 19.65 15.42 -0.98
N HIS A 236 19.39 16.48 -0.21
CA HIS A 236 19.78 17.85 -0.57
C HIS A 236 21.31 18.04 -0.59
N GLN A 237 22.06 17.15 0.08
CA GLN A 237 23.53 17.14 0.13
C GLN A 237 24.14 16.20 -0.93
N GLY A 238 23.39 15.88 -1.98
CA GLY A 238 23.83 14.90 -2.98
C GLY A 238 24.90 15.48 -3.90
N ASN A 239 25.90 14.68 -4.23
CA ASN A 239 26.99 15.08 -5.14
C ASN A 239 26.62 14.93 -6.63
N ILE A 240 25.45 14.35 -6.93
CA ILE A 240 24.96 14.08 -8.28
C ILE A 240 23.55 14.63 -8.41
N SER A 241 23.32 15.49 -9.40
CA SER A 241 21.98 15.96 -9.73
C SER A 241 21.14 14.83 -10.33
N LEU A 242 19.86 14.76 -9.95
CA LEU A 242 18.92 13.80 -10.54
C LEU A 242 18.80 13.96 -12.06
N GLN A 243 18.98 15.18 -12.58
CA GLN A 243 18.88 15.48 -14.01
C GLN A 243 20.06 14.90 -14.81
N THR A 244 21.22 14.76 -14.19
CA THR A 244 22.42 14.23 -14.83
C THR A 244 22.60 12.73 -14.59
N LEU A 245 21.82 12.15 -13.66
CA LEU A 245 21.82 10.73 -13.37
C LEU A 245 21.28 9.93 -14.57
N ARG A 246 22.18 9.29 -15.31
CA ARG A 246 21.81 8.39 -16.41
C ARG A 246 21.64 6.97 -15.88
N LEU A 247 20.40 6.48 -15.89
CA LEU A 247 20.10 5.11 -15.49
C LEU A 247 20.81 4.06 -16.38
N ASP A 248 21.05 4.37 -17.65
CA ASP A 248 21.71 3.44 -18.57
C ASP A 248 23.19 3.16 -18.21
N ASP A 249 23.86 4.13 -17.57
CA ASP A 249 25.22 3.93 -17.06
C ASP A 249 25.23 3.02 -15.83
N ILE A 250 24.12 2.97 -15.10
CA ILE A 250 23.94 2.12 -13.91
C ILE A 250 23.44 0.73 -14.32
N LYS A 251 22.57 0.63 -15.34
CA LYS A 251 22.03 -0.64 -15.87
C LYS A 251 23.10 -1.58 -16.42
N LYS A 252 24.22 -1.05 -16.91
CA LYS A 252 25.34 -1.89 -17.41
C LYS A 252 26.04 -2.69 -16.30
N LYS A 253 25.89 -2.28 -15.04
CA LYS A 253 26.56 -2.89 -13.88
C LYS A 253 25.58 -3.47 -12.85
N PHE A 254 24.33 -3.01 -12.84
CA PHE A 254 23.39 -3.32 -11.77
C PHE A 254 22.01 -3.70 -12.31
N PHE A 255 21.49 -4.81 -11.81
CA PHE A 255 20.17 -5.37 -12.13
C PHE A 255 19.11 -4.96 -11.11
N PHE A 256 19.50 -4.29 -10.03
CA PHE A 256 18.60 -3.86 -8.96
C PHE A 256 18.88 -2.42 -8.58
N PHE A 257 17.84 -1.60 -8.53
CA PHE A 257 17.91 -0.19 -8.15
C PHE A 257 17.09 0.05 -6.89
N LYS A 258 17.68 0.69 -5.89
CA LYS A 258 16.96 1.06 -4.68
C LYS A 258 17.05 2.56 -4.44
N PHE A 259 15.90 3.24 -4.41
CA PHE A 259 15.82 4.67 -4.07
C PHE A 259 15.53 4.85 -2.57
N THR A 260 16.31 5.68 -1.88
CA THR A 260 16.08 6.06 -0.48
C THR A 260 15.99 7.59 -0.35
N THR A 261 15.25 8.11 0.64
CA THR A 261 15.06 9.56 0.85
C THR A 261 15.92 10.15 1.99
N TYR A 262 16.83 9.36 2.57
CA TYR A 262 17.61 9.77 3.75
C TYR A 262 18.96 9.02 3.81
N CYS A 263 20.11 9.74 3.77
CA CYS A 263 21.45 9.13 3.81
C CYS A 263 22.44 9.72 4.81
N SER A 264 22.20 10.89 5.41
CA SER A 264 23.28 11.64 6.08
C SER A 264 23.86 10.99 7.35
N THR A 265 23.25 9.93 7.88
CA THR A 265 23.65 9.29 9.14
C THR A 265 24.22 7.88 9.01
N TYR A 266 24.14 7.24 7.84
CA TYR A 266 24.47 5.82 7.68
C TYR A 266 25.73 5.54 6.86
N TRP A 267 26.30 6.57 6.24
CA TRP A 267 27.53 6.49 5.46
C TRP A 267 28.58 7.41 6.06
N LYS A 268 29.29 6.88 7.06
CA LYS A 268 30.63 7.29 7.46
C LYS A 268 31.46 6.03 7.61
#